data_AF-A0A420FJR4-F1
#
_entry.id   AF-A0A420FJR4-F1
#
_cell.length_a   1.000
_cell.length_b   1.000
_cell.length_c   1.000
_cell.angle_alpha   90.00
_cell.angle_beta   90.00
_cell.angle_gamma   90.00
#
_symmetry.space_group_name_H-M   'P 1'
#
loop_
_entity.id
_entity.type
_entity.pdbx_description
1 polymer ?
#
loop_
_entity_poly.entity_id
_entity_poly.type
_entity_poly.pdbx_seq_one_letter_code
_entity_poly.pdbx_strand_id
1 'polypeptide(L)'
;MKQCIKIALIGLFLTLSISSCSEKLSGKDESSFDSSRKKVEAKLNDKEKANLEKALRVALSEAMWLKMNEPQKYNEESINHICLGLVDGKSYGAVLDLADDILQKQQERKIAHLQNEIDSLQKHKTEFEQVKKELAVFQLEPIELGLEDFFGEPVPRIIVSMKYMGKQPLNGSQGFSYVLKKRSSQIIISNEQAVFGESDSVLQPGESRVNTIVFNQQKKDYPKLWSFPRYPVKGINLTDSDLELVVTTQSIKSNDRETVLPEGSIALIDENLKKLEKEITELKKEKISLDDLELT
;
A
#
# COMPACT_ATOMS: atom_id res chain seq x y z
N MET A 1 -18.93 28.06 91.45
CA MET A 1 -19.82 28.17 90.26
C MET A 1 -19.13 27.50 89.10
N LYS A 2 -19.77 26.46 88.52
CA LYS A 2 -19.80 26.00 87.10
C LYS A 2 -18.45 25.92 86.34
N GLN A 3 -18.05 24.89 85.59
CA GLN A 3 -18.59 23.64 85.02
C GLN A 3 -17.32 22.94 84.45
N CYS A 4 -16.95 21.69 84.76
CA CYS A 4 -17.49 20.44 84.22
C CYS A 4 -17.60 20.36 82.68
N ILE A 5 -16.93 19.32 82.12
CA ILE A 5 -17.24 18.57 80.87
C ILE A 5 -16.46 19.07 79.64
N LYS A 6 -15.29 18.49 79.37
CA LYS A 6 -15.05 17.28 78.52
C LYS A 6 -15.24 17.55 77.01
N ILE A 7 -14.12 17.47 76.29
CA ILE A 7 -13.94 16.68 75.06
C ILE A 7 -15.17 16.67 74.13
N ALA A 8 -15.33 17.69 73.30
CA ALA A 8 -16.13 17.62 72.07
C ALA A 8 -15.83 18.88 71.25
N LEU A 9 -15.16 18.71 70.10
CA LEU A 9 -15.04 19.59 68.92
C LEU A 9 -13.66 19.55 68.22
N ILE A 10 -12.85 18.51 68.44
CA ILE A 10 -11.88 18.01 67.44
C ILE A 10 -12.52 16.82 66.72
N GLY A 11 -13.71 17.03 66.17
CA GLY A 11 -14.59 15.98 65.64
C GLY A 11 -15.51 16.50 64.54
N LEU A 12 -15.04 17.44 63.73
CA LEU A 12 -15.78 17.96 62.56
C LEU A 12 -14.85 18.14 61.35
N PHE A 13 -13.94 17.18 61.14
CA PHE A 13 -13.10 17.11 59.93
C PHE A 13 -12.84 15.66 59.46
N LEU A 14 -13.66 14.69 59.89
CA LEU A 14 -13.38 13.26 59.72
C LEU A 14 -14.57 12.42 59.20
N THR A 15 -15.57 13.04 58.58
CA THR A 15 -16.74 12.32 58.02
C THR A 15 -17.08 12.67 56.57
N LEU A 16 -16.20 13.36 55.84
CA LEU A 16 -16.30 13.48 54.37
C LEU A 16 -15.25 12.66 53.61
N SER A 17 -14.54 11.76 54.31
CA SER A 17 -13.91 10.61 53.67
C SER A 17 -14.97 9.53 53.40
N ILE A 18 -15.99 9.87 52.62
CA ILE A 18 -16.62 8.86 51.77
C ILE A 18 -15.58 8.65 50.67
N SER A 19 -14.48 7.97 50.99
CA SER A 19 -13.66 7.30 50.01
C SER A 19 -14.68 6.47 49.24
N SER A 20 -15.01 6.85 48.01
CA SER A 20 -15.81 6.00 47.17
C SER A 20 -14.95 4.75 46.95
N CYS A 21 -15.09 3.77 47.83
CA CYS A 21 -14.64 2.40 47.61
C CYS A 21 -15.54 1.83 46.52
N SER A 22 -15.41 2.38 45.31
CA SER A 22 -15.84 1.69 44.11
C SER A 22 -15.11 0.36 44.11
N GLU A 23 -15.85 -0.73 43.93
CA GLU A 23 -15.22 -2.04 43.75
C GLU A 23 -14.21 -1.94 42.61
N LYS A 24 -13.05 -2.55 42.81
CA LYS A 24 -11.94 -2.54 41.86
C LYS A 24 -11.75 -3.95 41.33
N LEU A 25 -11.40 -4.05 40.05
CA LEU A 25 -10.91 -5.30 39.49
C LEU A 25 -9.55 -5.63 40.11
N SER A 26 -9.31 -6.91 40.37
CA SER A 26 -8.05 -7.43 40.89
C SER A 26 -7.41 -8.31 39.81
N GLY A 27 -6.43 -7.76 39.10
CA GLY A 27 -5.66 -8.44 38.05
C GLY A 27 -4.46 -9.25 38.54
N LYS A 28 -4.37 -9.54 39.84
CA LYS A 28 -3.27 -10.35 40.42
C LYS A 28 -3.17 -11.74 39.82
N ASP A 29 -4.32 -12.37 39.59
CA ASP A 29 -4.50 -13.70 39.05
C ASP A 29 -5.95 -13.85 38.57
N GLU A 30 -6.24 -14.91 37.80
CA GLU A 30 -7.55 -15.16 37.20
C GLU A 30 -8.66 -15.35 38.23
N SER A 31 -8.40 -16.05 39.34
CA SER A 31 -9.39 -16.29 40.40
C SER A 31 -9.77 -15.00 41.13
N SER A 32 -8.76 -14.18 41.43
CA SER A 32 -8.93 -12.84 42.00
C SER A 32 -9.70 -11.92 41.05
N PHE A 33 -9.42 -12.01 39.75
CA PHE A 33 -10.10 -11.23 38.73
C PHE A 33 -11.58 -11.63 38.64
N ASP A 34 -11.89 -12.92 38.50
CA ASP A 34 -13.27 -13.41 38.43
C ASP A 34 -14.07 -13.03 39.67
N SER A 35 -13.47 -13.16 40.84
CA SER A 35 -14.11 -12.82 42.11
C SER A 35 -14.40 -11.32 42.23
N SER A 36 -13.46 -10.46 41.80
CA SER A 36 -13.62 -9.01 41.84
C SER A 36 -14.55 -8.49 40.75
N ARG A 37 -14.48 -9.05 39.54
CA ARG A 37 -15.39 -8.77 38.42
C ARG A 37 -16.83 -9.02 38.81
N LYS A 38 -17.16 -10.16 39.44
CA LYS A 38 -18.51 -10.44 39.94
C LYS A 38 -19.02 -9.38 40.92
N LYS A 39 -18.15 -8.86 41.80
CA LYS A 39 -18.50 -7.79 42.75
C LYS A 39 -18.75 -6.45 42.06
N VAL A 40 -17.97 -6.13 41.03
CA VAL A 40 -18.17 -4.94 40.20
C VAL A 40 -19.49 -5.08 39.43
N GLU A 41 -19.70 -6.17 38.70
CA GLU A 41 -20.89 -6.42 37.87
C GLU A 41 -22.19 -6.47 38.67
N ALA A 42 -22.15 -6.91 39.94
CA ALA A 42 -23.33 -6.90 40.81
C ALA A 42 -23.90 -5.48 41.06
N LYS A 43 -23.10 -4.43 40.81
CA LYS A 43 -23.51 -3.02 40.94
C LYS A 43 -23.86 -2.36 39.60
N LEU A 44 -23.77 -3.10 38.49
CA LEU A 44 -23.97 -2.59 37.13
C LEU A 44 -25.30 -3.08 36.55
N ASN A 45 -25.94 -2.23 35.75
CA ASN A 45 -27.05 -2.64 34.88
C ASN A 45 -26.53 -3.37 33.62
N ASP A 46 -27.43 -3.95 32.82
CA ASP A 46 -27.04 -4.78 31.68
C ASP A 46 -26.26 -4.00 30.59
N LYS A 47 -26.60 -2.71 30.37
CA LYS A 47 -25.84 -1.84 29.46
C LYS A 47 -24.43 -1.59 29.99
N GLU A 48 -24.31 -1.32 31.29
CA GLU A 48 -23.01 -1.08 31.93
C GLU A 48 -22.13 -2.34 31.92
N LYS A 49 -22.71 -3.53 32.14
CA LYS A 49 -22.00 -4.82 32.01
C LYS A 49 -21.52 -5.05 30.58
N ALA A 50 -22.34 -4.75 29.58
CA ALA A 50 -21.93 -4.84 28.18
C ALA A 50 -20.77 -3.89 27.88
N ASN A 51 -20.81 -2.65 28.38
CA ASN A 51 -19.69 -1.71 28.23
C ASN A 51 -18.42 -2.18 28.97
N LEU A 52 -18.55 -2.77 30.17
CA LEU A 52 -17.40 -3.37 30.85
C LEU A 52 -16.78 -4.50 30.02
N GLU A 53 -17.60 -5.38 29.43
CA GLU A 53 -17.11 -6.46 28.56
C GLU A 53 -16.39 -5.91 27.32
N LYS A 54 -16.95 -4.89 26.64
CA LYS A 54 -16.27 -4.21 25.53
C LYS A 54 -14.91 -3.66 25.96
N ALA A 55 -14.85 -2.99 27.11
CA ALA A 55 -13.61 -2.39 27.61
C ALA A 55 -12.55 -3.44 27.95
N LEU A 56 -12.95 -4.57 28.51
CA LEU A 56 -12.04 -5.71 28.75
C LEU A 56 -11.53 -6.33 27.44
N ARG A 57 -12.37 -6.42 26.40
CA ARG A 57 -11.93 -6.88 25.07
C ARG A 57 -10.92 -5.91 24.42
N VAL A 58 -11.10 -4.61 24.61
CA VAL A 58 -10.13 -3.59 24.18
C VAL A 58 -8.79 -3.76 24.93
N ALA A 59 -8.83 -3.96 26.25
CA ALA A 59 -7.62 -4.24 27.03
C ALA A 59 -6.91 -5.53 26.59
N LEU A 60 -7.67 -6.57 26.24
CA LEU A 60 -7.14 -7.81 25.69
C LEU A 60 -6.46 -7.59 24.33
N SER A 61 -7.07 -6.82 23.45
CA SER A 61 -6.47 -6.44 22.16
C SER A 61 -5.15 -5.69 22.35
N GLU A 62 -5.09 -4.77 23.32
CA GLU A 62 -3.85 -4.08 23.66
C GLU A 62 -2.77 -5.03 24.20
N ALA A 63 -3.16 -5.98 25.07
CA ALA A 63 -2.24 -6.98 25.59
C ALA A 63 -1.61 -7.84 24.47
N MET A 64 -2.41 -8.23 23.46
CA MET A 64 -1.91 -8.92 22.27
C MET A 64 -0.91 -8.05 21.50
N TRP A 65 -1.25 -6.77 21.29
CA TRP A 65 -0.37 -5.84 20.59
C TRP A 65 0.96 -5.65 21.34
N LEU A 66 0.93 -5.42 22.65
CA LEU A 66 2.10 -5.24 23.50
C LEU A 66 3.00 -6.47 23.45
N LYS A 67 2.43 -7.68 23.55
CA LYS A 67 3.21 -8.91 23.45
C LYS A 67 3.93 -9.05 22.12
N MET A 68 3.27 -8.69 21.02
CA MET A 68 3.82 -8.81 19.67
C MET A 68 4.88 -7.73 19.36
N ASN A 69 4.68 -6.50 19.82
CA ASN A 69 5.49 -5.34 19.42
C ASN A 69 6.49 -4.88 20.47
N GLU A 70 6.36 -5.32 21.73
CA GLU A 70 7.31 -5.05 22.82
C GLU A 70 7.85 -6.37 23.44
N PRO A 71 8.43 -7.28 22.63
CA PRO A 71 8.86 -8.60 23.11
C PRO A 71 9.91 -8.49 24.23
N GLN A 72 10.74 -7.45 24.23
CA GLN A 72 11.75 -7.23 25.28
C GLN A 72 11.14 -7.10 26.68
N LYS A 73 9.89 -6.66 26.77
CA LYS A 73 9.16 -6.46 28.02
C LYS A 73 8.19 -7.61 28.33
N TYR A 74 7.60 -8.23 27.31
CA TYR A 74 6.44 -9.13 27.47
C TYR A 74 6.63 -10.54 26.87
N ASN A 75 7.84 -10.93 26.43
CA ASN A 75 8.05 -12.23 25.78
C ASN A 75 7.66 -13.42 26.68
N GLU A 76 8.01 -13.36 27.98
CA GLU A 76 7.71 -14.43 28.94
C GLU A 76 6.30 -14.36 29.56
N GLU A 77 5.60 -13.23 29.42
CA GLU A 77 4.27 -13.04 30.00
C GLU A 77 3.17 -13.62 29.09
N SER A 78 2.15 -14.26 29.66
CA SER A 78 0.98 -14.64 28.88
C SER A 78 0.13 -13.40 28.53
N ILE A 79 -0.58 -13.43 27.40
CA ILE A 79 -1.51 -12.35 27.02
C ILE A 79 -2.51 -12.07 28.16
N ASN A 80 -2.99 -13.13 28.83
CA ASN A 80 -3.90 -13.00 29.96
C ASN A 80 -3.25 -12.23 31.12
N HIS A 81 -1.99 -12.55 31.47
CA HIS A 81 -1.29 -11.84 32.54
C HIS A 81 -1.11 -10.36 32.24
N ILE A 82 -0.73 -10.01 31.00
CA ILE A 82 -0.61 -8.63 30.53
C ILE A 82 -1.97 -7.92 30.64
N CYS A 83 -3.04 -8.54 30.14
CA CYS A 83 -4.40 -8.00 30.18
C CYS A 83 -4.88 -7.75 31.62
N LEU A 84 -4.67 -8.71 32.51
CA LEU A 84 -5.02 -8.57 33.93
C LEU A 84 -4.23 -7.43 34.59
N GLY A 85 -2.93 -7.32 34.27
CA GLY A 85 -2.08 -6.22 34.74
C GLY A 85 -2.56 -4.84 34.27
N LEU A 86 -3.09 -4.72 33.05
CA LEU A 86 -3.66 -3.47 32.54
C LEU A 86 -4.86 -2.98 33.35
N VAL A 87 -5.67 -3.89 33.90
CA VAL A 87 -6.93 -3.57 34.58
C VAL A 87 -6.86 -3.67 36.11
N ASP A 88 -5.74 -4.13 36.67
CA ASP A 88 -5.56 -4.30 38.11
C ASP A 88 -5.76 -2.98 38.88
N GLY A 89 -6.54 -3.04 39.95
CA GLY A 89 -6.85 -1.90 40.81
C GLY A 89 -7.74 -0.82 40.19
N LYS A 90 -8.27 -1.02 38.96
CA LYS A 90 -9.17 -0.08 38.30
C LYS A 90 -10.63 -0.31 38.69
N SER A 91 -11.36 0.78 38.90
CA SER A 91 -12.82 0.76 39.05
C SER A 91 -13.49 0.65 37.67
N TYR A 92 -14.80 0.37 37.63
CA TYR A 92 -15.58 0.33 36.39
C TYR A 92 -15.30 1.51 35.45
N GLY A 93 -15.48 2.75 35.93
CA GLY A 93 -15.24 3.95 35.11
C GLY A 93 -13.79 4.05 34.61
N ALA A 94 -12.81 3.74 35.47
CA ALA A 94 -11.40 3.77 35.08
C ALA A 94 -11.01 2.69 34.05
N VAL A 95 -11.78 1.60 33.95
CA VAL A 95 -11.61 0.59 32.88
C VAL A 95 -12.20 1.10 31.56
N LEU A 96 -13.31 1.83 31.59
CA LEU A 96 -13.86 2.47 30.39
C LEU A 96 -12.91 3.55 29.86
N ASP A 97 -12.43 4.44 30.74
CA ASP A 97 -11.47 5.49 30.39
C ASP A 97 -10.20 4.88 29.78
N LEU A 98 -9.69 3.79 30.39
CA LEU A 98 -8.56 3.04 29.84
C LEU A 98 -8.84 2.53 28.43
N ALA A 99 -10.02 1.98 28.19
CA ALA A 99 -10.38 1.44 26.89
C ALA A 99 -10.48 2.54 25.82
N ASP A 100 -11.08 3.69 26.14
CA ASP A 100 -11.10 4.84 25.23
C ASP A 100 -9.68 5.34 24.92
N ASP A 101 -8.80 5.43 25.93
CA ASP A 101 -7.39 5.79 25.75
C ASP A 101 -6.65 4.79 24.83
N ILE A 102 -6.90 3.50 25.01
CA ILE A 102 -6.33 2.44 24.17
C ILE A 102 -6.80 2.58 22.73
N LEU A 103 -8.11 2.77 22.51
CA LEU A 103 -8.69 2.92 21.17
C LEU A 103 -8.09 4.12 20.44
N GLN A 104 -7.92 5.25 21.12
CA GLN A 104 -7.25 6.43 20.56
C GLN A 104 -5.79 6.11 20.17
N LYS A 105 -5.02 5.46 21.06
CA LYS A 105 -3.64 5.05 20.75
C LYS A 105 -3.56 4.04 19.61
N GLN A 106 -4.51 3.11 19.50
CA GLN A 106 -4.58 2.18 18.38
C GLN A 106 -4.83 2.91 17.06
N GLN A 107 -5.74 3.89 17.06
CA GLN A 107 -6.01 4.73 15.89
C GLN A 107 -4.78 5.56 15.49
N GLU A 108 -4.08 6.18 16.46
CA GLU A 108 -2.84 6.92 16.22
C GLU A 108 -1.74 6.02 15.62
N ARG A 109 -1.55 4.81 16.17
CA ARG A 109 -0.61 3.82 15.62
C ARG A 109 -0.97 3.41 14.20
N LYS A 110 -2.27 3.20 13.92
CA LYS A 110 -2.75 2.88 12.57
C LYS A 110 -2.46 4.03 11.59
N ILE A 111 -2.76 5.26 11.98
CA ILE A 111 -2.47 6.45 11.16
C ILE A 111 -0.97 6.57 10.89
N ALA A 112 -0.12 6.39 11.91
CA ALA A 112 1.33 6.44 11.74
C ALA A 112 1.85 5.36 10.80
N HIS A 113 1.30 4.14 10.90
CA HIS A 113 1.65 3.05 10.00
C HIS A 113 1.28 3.35 8.53
N LEU A 114 0.04 3.79 8.29
CA LEU A 114 -0.41 4.18 6.95
C LEU A 114 0.40 5.36 6.39
N GLN A 115 0.81 6.32 7.24
CA GLN A 115 1.67 7.41 6.82
C GLN A 115 3.04 6.92 6.36
N ASN A 116 3.65 5.96 7.08
CA ASN A 116 4.91 5.36 6.65
C ASN A 116 4.77 4.60 5.31
N GLU A 117 3.63 3.96 5.06
CA GLU A 117 3.35 3.32 3.77
C GLU A 117 3.22 4.36 2.64
N ILE A 118 2.53 5.47 2.89
CA ILE A 118 2.44 6.60 1.94
C ILE A 118 3.83 7.13 1.61
N ASP A 119 4.66 7.40 2.63
CA ASP A 119 6.01 7.95 2.43
C ASP A 119 6.88 6.98 1.61
N SER A 120 6.76 5.67 1.86
CA SER A 120 7.43 4.62 1.08
C SER A 120 6.97 4.60 -0.38
N LEU A 121 5.65 4.67 -0.63
CA LEU A 121 5.09 4.70 -1.97
C LEU A 121 5.45 5.99 -2.73
N GLN A 122 5.51 7.14 -2.06
CA GLN A 122 5.94 8.39 -2.66
C GLN A 122 7.42 8.35 -3.06
N LYS A 123 8.27 7.75 -2.22
CA LYS A 123 9.68 7.51 -2.55
C LYS A 123 9.79 6.61 -3.77
N HIS A 124 9.08 5.48 -3.77
CA HIS A 124 9.07 4.55 -4.90
C HIS A 124 8.57 5.21 -6.20
N LYS A 125 7.51 6.04 -6.13
CA LYS A 125 7.02 6.83 -7.27
C LYS A 125 8.10 7.76 -7.83
N THR A 126 8.81 8.46 -6.95
CA THR A 126 9.89 9.38 -7.34
C THR A 126 11.02 8.64 -8.05
N GLU A 127 11.44 7.50 -7.51
CA GLU A 127 12.44 6.61 -8.13
C GLU A 127 11.96 6.09 -9.49
N PHE A 128 10.70 5.66 -9.59
CA PHE A 128 10.09 5.20 -10.84
C PHE A 128 10.13 6.30 -11.91
N GLU A 129 9.69 7.51 -11.57
CA GLU A 129 9.69 8.64 -12.51
C GLU A 129 11.11 9.05 -12.92
N GLN A 130 12.07 8.98 -12.00
CA GLN A 130 13.47 9.23 -12.32
C GLN A 130 13.99 8.20 -13.32
N VAL A 131 13.80 6.90 -13.07
CA VAL A 131 14.22 5.84 -13.99
C VAL A 131 13.54 6.00 -15.35
N LYS A 132 12.24 6.31 -15.37
CA LYS A 132 11.52 6.57 -16.62
C LYS A 132 12.11 7.73 -17.41
N LYS A 133 12.56 8.80 -16.74
CA LYS A 133 13.27 9.92 -17.39
C LYS A 133 14.65 9.51 -17.89
N GLU A 134 15.39 8.71 -17.13
CA GLU A 134 16.70 8.17 -17.54
C GLU A 134 16.58 7.29 -18.79
N LEU A 135 15.51 6.51 -18.91
CA LEU A 135 15.23 5.67 -20.08
C LEU A 135 14.60 6.42 -21.26
N ALA A 136 14.13 7.65 -21.07
CA ALA A 136 13.48 8.48 -22.09
C ALA A 136 14.49 9.15 -23.05
N VAL A 137 15.44 8.35 -23.56
CA VAL A 137 16.48 8.78 -24.50
C VAL A 137 16.30 8.21 -25.90
N PHE A 138 15.20 7.48 -26.13
CA PHE A 138 14.82 6.96 -27.45
C PHE A 138 13.53 7.61 -27.94
N GLN A 139 13.48 7.92 -29.23
CA GLN A 139 12.32 8.45 -29.92
C GLN A 139 11.87 7.45 -30.99
N LEU A 140 10.58 7.13 -30.99
CA LEU A 140 9.98 6.34 -32.05
C LEU A 140 9.95 7.15 -33.36
N GLU A 141 10.57 6.61 -34.40
CA GLU A 141 10.49 7.14 -35.76
C GLU A 141 9.17 6.72 -36.44
N PRO A 142 8.77 7.37 -37.56
CA PRO A 142 7.58 6.96 -38.29
C PRO A 142 7.61 5.47 -38.67
N ILE A 143 6.57 4.74 -38.28
CA ILE A 143 6.46 3.30 -38.50
C ILE A 143 6.45 3.00 -40.00
N GLU A 144 7.16 1.96 -40.42
CA GLU A 144 7.10 1.47 -41.79
C GLU A 144 6.35 0.13 -41.87
N LEU A 145 5.59 -0.08 -42.94
CA LEU A 145 4.98 -1.38 -43.24
C LEU A 145 5.75 -2.03 -44.39
N GLY A 146 6.35 -3.17 -44.14
CA GLY A 146 6.98 -4.01 -45.16
C GLY A 146 6.16 -5.25 -45.48
N LEU A 147 6.64 -6.01 -46.46
CA LEU A 147 6.25 -7.40 -46.68
C LEU A 147 7.45 -8.29 -46.39
N GLU A 148 7.16 -9.47 -45.86
CA GLU A 148 8.08 -10.57 -45.69
C GLU A 148 7.52 -11.80 -46.42
N ASP A 149 8.39 -12.54 -47.09
CA ASP A 149 8.02 -13.82 -47.68
C ASP A 149 8.03 -14.90 -46.59
N PHE A 150 6.85 -15.43 -46.28
CA PHE A 150 6.67 -16.49 -45.32
C PHE A 150 6.07 -17.71 -46.02
N PHE A 151 6.91 -18.72 -46.30
CA PHE A 151 6.54 -19.92 -47.05
C PHE A 151 5.93 -19.64 -48.45
N GLY A 152 6.41 -18.62 -49.16
CA GLY A 152 5.90 -18.25 -50.49
C GLY A 152 4.70 -17.31 -50.45
N GLU A 153 4.24 -16.91 -49.25
CA GLU A 153 3.14 -15.97 -49.07
C GLU A 153 3.65 -14.62 -48.53
N PRO A 154 3.23 -13.48 -49.13
CA PRO A 154 3.59 -12.17 -48.62
C PRO A 154 2.79 -11.83 -47.35
N VAL A 155 3.50 -11.72 -46.23
CA VAL A 155 2.95 -11.36 -44.92
C VAL A 155 3.43 -9.94 -44.53
N PRO A 156 2.55 -9.04 -44.04
CA PRO A 156 2.94 -7.74 -43.58
C PRO A 156 3.83 -7.85 -42.35
N ARG A 157 4.83 -6.97 -42.31
CA ARG A 157 5.67 -6.78 -41.13
C ARG A 157 5.73 -5.31 -40.77
N ILE A 158 5.59 -5.03 -39.48
CA ILE A 158 5.68 -3.67 -38.94
C ILE A 158 7.14 -3.45 -38.55
N ILE A 159 7.78 -2.49 -39.22
CA ILE A 159 9.18 -2.12 -38.98
C ILE A 159 9.17 -0.90 -38.06
N VAL A 160 9.85 -1.05 -36.93
CA VAL A 160 9.86 -0.08 -35.84
C VAL A 160 11.28 0.38 -35.61
N SER A 161 11.52 1.69 -35.75
CA SER A 161 12.84 2.28 -35.52
C SER A 161 12.82 3.19 -34.31
N MET A 162 13.68 2.89 -33.33
CA MET A 162 13.87 3.68 -32.12
C MET A 162 15.17 4.45 -32.25
N LYS A 163 15.07 5.76 -32.52
CA LYS A 163 16.20 6.67 -32.67
C LYS A 163 16.74 7.10 -31.31
N TYR A 164 18.05 6.96 -31.13
CA TYR A 164 18.73 7.43 -29.94
C TYR A 164 18.91 8.95 -29.97
N MET A 165 18.38 9.63 -28.96
CA MET A 165 18.37 11.09 -28.82
C MET A 165 19.36 11.60 -27.78
N GLY A 166 20.15 10.72 -27.16
CA GLY A 166 21.17 11.12 -26.21
C GLY A 166 22.32 11.89 -26.88
N LYS A 167 22.99 12.74 -26.09
CA LYS A 167 24.05 13.64 -26.59
C LYS A 167 25.43 12.98 -26.68
N GLN A 168 25.61 11.84 -26.02
CA GLN A 168 26.87 11.11 -25.92
C GLN A 168 26.66 9.68 -26.44
N PRO A 169 27.70 9.01 -26.96
CA PRO A 169 27.61 7.59 -27.34
C PRO A 169 27.08 6.75 -26.18
N LEU A 170 26.14 5.86 -26.48
CA LEU A 170 25.59 4.93 -25.51
C LEU A 170 26.31 3.60 -25.63
N ASN A 171 27.07 3.24 -24.60
CA ASN A 171 27.73 1.95 -24.51
C ASN A 171 26.81 0.91 -23.89
N GLY A 172 26.95 -0.35 -24.28
CA GLY A 172 26.28 -1.51 -23.71
C GLY A 172 24.98 -1.90 -24.42
N SER A 173 24.08 -2.58 -23.72
CA SER A 173 22.85 -3.14 -24.28
C SER A 173 21.61 -2.27 -24.06
N GLN A 174 20.64 -2.37 -24.95
CA GLN A 174 19.37 -1.64 -24.90
C GLN A 174 18.19 -2.62 -25.01
N GLY A 175 17.35 -2.68 -23.99
CA GLY A 175 16.14 -3.50 -23.98
C GLY A 175 14.89 -2.69 -24.32
N PHE A 176 14.04 -3.22 -25.19
CA PHE A 176 12.76 -2.63 -25.58
C PHE A 176 11.64 -3.67 -25.55
N SER A 177 10.45 -3.22 -25.17
CA SER A 177 9.20 -3.97 -25.36
C SER A 177 8.37 -3.31 -26.45
N TYR A 178 7.80 -4.16 -27.31
CA TYR A 178 6.91 -3.79 -28.40
C TYR A 178 5.59 -4.52 -28.19
N VAL A 179 4.53 -3.78 -27.93
CA VAL A 179 3.19 -4.34 -27.74
C VAL A 179 2.27 -3.80 -28.82
N LEU A 180 1.89 -4.65 -29.76
CA LEU A 180 0.89 -4.35 -30.76
C LEU A 180 -0.48 -4.80 -30.25
N LYS A 181 -1.44 -3.89 -30.22
CA LYS A 181 -2.78 -4.16 -29.72
C LYS A 181 -3.83 -3.73 -30.72
N LYS A 182 -5.00 -4.37 -30.63
CA LYS A 182 -6.22 -3.87 -31.24
C LYS A 182 -6.70 -2.67 -30.44
N ARG A 183 -6.81 -1.50 -31.07
CA ARG A 183 -7.12 -0.25 -30.36
C ARG A 183 -8.51 -0.27 -29.73
N SER A 184 -9.52 -0.79 -30.43
CA SER A 184 -10.91 -0.81 -29.95
C SER A 184 -11.13 -1.67 -28.70
N SER A 185 -10.42 -2.79 -28.58
CA SER A 185 -10.65 -3.79 -27.53
C SER A 185 -9.47 -3.94 -26.58
N GLN A 186 -8.33 -3.30 -26.87
CA GLN A 186 -7.07 -3.43 -26.15
C GLN A 186 -6.50 -4.86 -26.12
N ILE A 187 -7.01 -5.77 -26.97
CA ILE A 187 -6.49 -7.13 -27.12
C ILE A 187 -5.07 -7.07 -27.67
N ILE A 188 -4.14 -7.75 -27.01
CA ILE A 188 -2.76 -7.89 -27.46
C ILE A 188 -2.72 -8.82 -28.68
N ILE A 189 -2.14 -8.33 -29.77
CA ILE A 189 -1.94 -9.05 -31.04
C ILE A 189 -0.52 -9.60 -31.12
N SER A 190 0.47 -8.81 -30.71
CA SER A 190 1.85 -9.24 -30.53
C SER A 190 2.44 -8.56 -29.29
N ASN A 191 3.31 -9.30 -28.59
CA ASN A 191 4.07 -8.82 -27.46
C ASN A 191 5.49 -9.37 -27.56
N GLU A 192 6.41 -8.51 -27.98
CA GLU A 192 7.80 -8.85 -28.23
C GLU A 192 8.72 -8.04 -27.31
N GLN A 193 9.85 -8.66 -26.97
CA GLN A 193 10.95 -8.00 -26.31
C GLN A 193 12.19 -8.18 -27.17
N ALA A 194 12.96 -7.12 -27.33
CA ALA A 194 14.23 -7.16 -28.05
C ALA A 194 15.31 -6.49 -27.23
N VAL A 195 16.46 -7.14 -27.16
CA VAL A 195 17.69 -6.58 -26.59
C VAL A 195 18.68 -6.38 -27.71
N PHE A 196 19.19 -5.16 -27.85
CA PHE A 196 20.19 -4.78 -28.85
C PHE A 196 21.54 -4.52 -28.21
N GLY A 197 22.60 -4.96 -28.88
CA GLY A 197 23.98 -4.74 -28.45
C GLY A 197 24.43 -5.68 -27.34
N GLU A 198 25.74 -5.98 -27.32
CA GLU A 198 26.43 -6.60 -26.20
C GLU A 198 27.08 -5.53 -25.30
N SER A 199 27.83 -5.94 -24.27
CA SER A 199 28.37 -5.00 -23.26
C SER A 199 29.37 -3.97 -23.84
N ASP A 200 29.97 -4.26 -25.00
CA ASP A 200 30.92 -3.41 -25.73
C ASP A 200 30.30 -2.68 -26.94
N SER A 201 29.01 -2.88 -27.21
CA SER A 201 28.32 -2.18 -28.30
C SER A 201 28.25 -0.69 -28.03
N VAL A 202 28.48 0.12 -29.06
CA VAL A 202 28.37 1.58 -28.98
C VAL A 202 27.31 2.05 -29.97
N LEU A 203 26.30 2.74 -29.48
CA LEU A 203 25.26 3.41 -30.28
C LEU A 203 25.53 4.92 -30.29
N GLN A 204 25.75 5.48 -31.47
CA GLN A 204 26.05 6.91 -31.63
C GLN A 204 24.78 7.77 -31.55
N PRO A 205 24.88 9.03 -31.09
CA PRO A 205 23.78 9.98 -31.17
C PRO A 205 23.12 10.03 -32.56
N GLY A 206 21.81 9.86 -32.61
CA GLY A 206 21.03 9.88 -33.85
C GLY A 206 20.93 8.55 -34.60
N GLU A 207 21.65 7.50 -34.18
CA GLU A 207 21.46 6.14 -34.72
C GLU A 207 20.17 5.51 -34.20
N SER A 208 19.61 4.57 -34.98
CA SER A 208 18.37 3.89 -34.64
C SER A 208 18.58 2.39 -34.40
N ARG A 209 17.84 1.84 -33.45
CA ARG A 209 17.63 0.38 -33.33
C ARG A 209 16.36 0.02 -34.06
N VAL A 210 16.44 -1.01 -34.91
CA VAL A 210 15.32 -1.45 -35.75
C VAL A 210 14.83 -2.80 -35.24
N ASN A 211 13.55 -2.88 -34.88
CA ASN A 211 12.86 -4.15 -34.66
C ASN A 211 11.84 -4.39 -35.77
N THR A 212 11.51 -5.67 -36.00
CA THR A 212 10.48 -6.08 -36.95
C THR A 212 9.48 -6.96 -36.24
N ILE A 213 8.20 -6.57 -36.29
CA ILE A 213 7.07 -7.33 -35.76
C ILE A 213 6.36 -7.99 -36.94
N VAL A 214 6.41 -9.31 -37.04
CA VAL A 214 5.71 -10.05 -38.10
C VAL A 214 4.22 -10.09 -37.78
N PHE A 215 3.38 -9.62 -38.69
CA PHE A 215 1.94 -9.53 -38.47
C PHE A 215 1.25 -10.87 -38.77
N ASN A 216 1.31 -11.79 -37.80
CA ASN A 216 0.77 -13.15 -37.92
C ASN A 216 -0.76 -13.24 -37.69
N GLN A 217 -1.53 -12.30 -38.26
CA GLN A 217 -3.00 -12.31 -38.22
C GLN A 217 -3.57 -12.56 -39.61
N GLN A 218 -4.82 -13.03 -39.68
CA GLN A 218 -5.43 -13.36 -40.96
C GLN A 218 -5.71 -12.09 -41.78
N LYS A 219 -5.41 -12.12 -43.08
CA LYS A 219 -5.67 -11.02 -44.02
C LYS A 219 -7.12 -10.52 -43.99
N LYS A 220 -8.09 -11.38 -43.72
CA LYS A 220 -9.52 -11.01 -43.63
C LYS A 220 -9.81 -10.04 -42.47
N ASP A 221 -9.01 -10.09 -41.41
CA ASP A 221 -9.23 -9.29 -40.19
C ASP A 221 -8.60 -7.89 -40.33
N TYR A 222 -7.53 -7.77 -41.13
CA TYR A 222 -6.81 -6.51 -41.38
C TYR A 222 -6.45 -6.31 -42.87
N PRO A 223 -7.44 -6.31 -43.78
CA PRO A 223 -7.18 -6.37 -45.22
C PRO A 223 -6.39 -5.17 -45.76
N LYS A 224 -6.51 -4.00 -45.10
CA LYS A 224 -5.81 -2.77 -45.47
C LYS A 224 -4.28 -2.91 -45.43
N LEU A 225 -3.75 -3.81 -44.58
CA LEU A 225 -2.30 -4.03 -44.49
C LEU A 225 -1.71 -4.72 -45.72
N TRP A 226 -2.54 -5.30 -46.60
CA TRP A 226 -2.15 -5.97 -47.84
C TRP A 226 -2.47 -5.18 -49.12
N SER A 227 -3.17 -4.05 -49.01
CA SER A 227 -3.76 -3.37 -50.17
C SER A 227 -2.95 -2.17 -50.68
N PHE A 228 -1.73 -1.97 -50.18
CA PHE A 228 -0.91 -0.85 -50.64
C PHE A 228 -0.29 -1.15 -52.01
N PRO A 229 -0.21 -0.15 -52.91
CA PRO A 229 0.32 -0.36 -54.26
C PRO A 229 1.83 -0.62 -54.29
N ARG A 230 2.57 -0.20 -53.24
CA ARG A 230 4.02 -0.39 -53.10
C ARG A 230 4.39 -0.54 -51.63
N TYR A 231 5.42 -1.34 -51.38
CA TYR A 231 6.06 -1.55 -50.08
C TYR A 231 7.57 -1.24 -50.19
N PRO A 232 8.23 -0.77 -49.12
CA PRO A 232 7.66 -0.44 -47.82
C PRO A 232 6.82 0.85 -47.85
N VAL A 233 5.77 0.90 -47.02
CA VAL A 233 4.95 2.10 -46.79
C VAL A 233 5.53 2.85 -45.59
N LYS A 234 6.05 4.04 -45.81
CA LYS A 234 6.63 4.88 -44.75
C LYS A 234 5.56 5.68 -44.03
N GLY A 235 5.70 5.80 -42.70
CA GLY A 235 4.81 6.61 -41.87
C GLY A 235 3.36 6.10 -41.87
N ILE A 236 3.17 4.78 -41.89
CA ILE A 236 1.83 4.21 -41.86
C ILE A 236 1.10 4.59 -40.56
N ASN A 237 -0.16 5.00 -40.69
CA ASN A 237 -1.02 5.20 -39.53
C ASN A 237 -1.72 3.89 -39.17
N LEU A 238 -1.21 3.20 -38.15
CA LEU A 238 -1.78 1.94 -37.66
C LEU A 238 -3.26 2.08 -37.22
N THR A 239 -3.70 3.28 -36.82
CA THR A 239 -5.08 3.49 -36.39
C THR A 239 -6.10 3.31 -37.51
N ASP A 240 -5.70 3.44 -38.78
CA ASP A 240 -6.57 3.19 -39.93
C ASP A 240 -6.98 1.71 -40.06
N SER A 241 -6.25 0.83 -39.36
CA SER A 241 -6.50 -0.61 -39.27
C SER A 241 -6.88 -1.05 -37.84
N ASP A 242 -7.33 -0.13 -36.98
CA ASP A 242 -7.67 -0.40 -35.57
C ASP A 242 -6.51 -1.01 -34.77
N LEU A 243 -5.28 -0.59 -35.09
CA LEU A 243 -4.06 -1.04 -34.43
C LEU A 243 -3.41 0.10 -33.66
N GLU A 244 -2.78 -0.26 -32.54
CA GLU A 244 -1.99 0.61 -31.68
C GLU A 244 -0.68 -0.10 -31.32
N LEU A 245 0.45 0.56 -31.58
CA LEU A 245 1.77 0.08 -31.19
C LEU A 245 2.25 0.88 -29.97
N VAL A 246 2.51 0.18 -28.88
CA VAL A 246 3.15 0.74 -27.69
C VAL A 246 4.59 0.25 -27.66
N VAL A 247 5.54 1.18 -27.70
CA VAL A 247 6.98 0.87 -27.59
C VAL A 247 7.53 1.48 -26.30
N THR A 248 8.20 0.66 -25.51
CA THR A 248 8.74 1.06 -24.21
C THR A 248 10.21 0.66 -24.12
N THR A 249 11.10 1.61 -23.81
CA THR A 249 12.46 1.29 -23.38
C THR A 249 12.41 0.66 -22.00
N GLN A 250 12.80 -0.62 -21.91
CA GLN A 250 12.75 -1.39 -20.67
C GLN A 250 14.07 -1.32 -19.91
N SER A 251 15.21 -1.32 -20.61
CA SER A 251 16.49 -1.23 -19.95
C SER A 251 17.55 -0.58 -20.81
N ILE A 252 18.51 0.03 -20.14
CA ILE A 252 19.77 0.50 -20.72
C ILE A 252 20.87 0.04 -19.79
N LYS A 253 21.77 -0.80 -20.31
CA LYS A 253 23.03 -1.13 -19.63
C LYS A 253 24.12 -0.27 -20.22
N SER A 254 24.83 0.47 -19.38
CA SER A 254 25.98 1.28 -19.76
C SER A 254 27.10 1.10 -18.75
N ASN A 255 28.27 0.66 -19.23
CA ASN A 255 29.38 0.20 -18.38
C ASN A 255 28.89 -0.89 -17.39
N ASP A 256 29.20 -0.75 -16.09
CA ASP A 256 28.81 -1.66 -15.02
C ASP A 256 27.43 -1.35 -14.39
N ARG A 257 26.69 -0.37 -14.92
CA ARG A 257 25.37 0.00 -14.40
C ARG A 257 24.27 -0.37 -15.39
N GLU A 258 23.26 -1.07 -14.90
CA GLU A 258 22.02 -1.31 -15.61
C GLU A 258 20.91 -0.46 -15.01
N THR A 259 20.19 0.25 -15.86
CA THR A 259 18.96 0.97 -15.50
C THR A 259 17.80 0.20 -16.09
N VAL A 260 16.90 -0.28 -15.25
CA VAL A 260 15.75 -1.11 -15.65
C VAL A 260 14.47 -0.42 -15.22
N LEU A 261 13.50 -0.34 -16.12
CA LEU A 261 12.16 0.18 -15.84
C LEU A 261 11.54 -0.67 -14.72
N PRO A 262 11.14 -0.07 -13.58
CA PRO A 262 10.55 -0.84 -12.50
C PRO A 262 9.23 -1.48 -12.95
N GLU A 263 8.93 -2.64 -12.37
CA GLU A 263 7.66 -3.32 -12.61
C GLU A 263 6.47 -2.49 -12.10
N GLY A 264 5.30 -2.70 -12.70
CA GLY A 264 4.07 -2.02 -12.33
C GLY A 264 3.83 -0.72 -13.10
N SER A 265 3.03 0.18 -12.52
CA SER A 265 2.66 1.44 -13.16
C SER A 265 2.49 2.57 -12.15
N ILE A 266 2.85 3.79 -12.57
CA ILE A 266 2.60 5.01 -11.79
C ILE A 266 1.10 5.17 -11.46
N ALA A 267 0.21 4.76 -12.37
CA ALA A 267 -1.24 4.82 -12.14
C ALA A 267 -1.69 3.97 -10.95
N LEU A 268 -1.13 2.76 -10.80
CA LEU A 268 -1.43 1.89 -9.65
C LEU A 268 -0.86 2.47 -8.34
N ILE A 269 0.34 3.06 -8.39
CA ILE A 269 0.93 3.74 -7.23
C ILE A 269 0.03 4.92 -6.80
N ASP A 270 -0.45 5.72 -7.76
CA ASP A 270 -1.34 6.85 -7.50
C ASP A 270 -2.71 6.41 -6.94
N GLU A 271 -3.25 5.30 -7.41
CA GLU A 271 -4.49 4.72 -6.87
C GLU A 271 -4.32 4.29 -5.42
N ASN A 272 -3.21 3.59 -5.11
CA ASN A 272 -2.90 3.16 -3.75
C ASN A 272 -2.67 4.36 -2.80
N LEU A 273 -1.92 5.38 -3.25
CA LEU A 273 -1.73 6.60 -2.49
C LEU A 273 -3.06 7.26 -2.14
N LYS A 274 -3.95 7.44 -3.12
CA LYS A 274 -5.30 8.01 -2.88
C LYS A 274 -6.12 7.19 -1.89
N LYS A 275 -6.04 5.87 -1.96
CA LYS A 275 -6.76 4.98 -1.04
C LYS A 275 -6.27 5.17 0.40
N LEU A 276 -4.95 5.17 0.62
CA LEU A 276 -4.35 5.34 1.94
C LEU A 276 -4.61 6.75 2.50
N GLU A 277 -4.47 7.79 1.68
CA GLU A 277 -4.76 9.18 2.07
C GLU A 277 -6.23 9.36 2.47
N LYS A 278 -7.14 8.70 1.75
CA LYS A 278 -8.57 8.69 2.07
C LYS A 278 -8.82 7.98 3.40
N GLU A 279 -8.22 6.81 3.62
CA GLU A 279 -8.37 6.07 4.87
C GLU A 279 -7.83 6.86 6.08
N ILE A 280 -6.68 7.51 5.96
CA ILE A 280 -6.16 8.41 7.01
C ILE A 280 -7.13 9.57 7.27
N THR A 281 -7.73 10.13 6.21
CA THR A 281 -8.68 11.23 6.33
C THR A 281 -9.96 10.80 7.04
N GLU A 282 -10.45 9.59 6.78
CA GLU A 282 -11.61 8.99 7.46
C GLU A 282 -11.29 8.72 8.93
N LEU A 283 -10.16 8.06 9.22
CA LEU A 283 -9.70 7.80 10.59
C LEU A 283 -9.54 9.10 11.39
N LYS A 284 -8.98 10.17 10.81
CA LYS A 284 -8.82 11.46 11.53
C LYS A 284 -10.14 12.17 11.84
N LYS A 285 -11.23 11.84 11.15
CA LYS A 285 -12.56 12.41 11.39
C LYS A 285 -13.36 11.61 12.41
N GLU A 286 -13.11 10.31 12.47
CA GLU A 286 -13.75 9.40 13.41
C GLU A 286 -13.21 9.62 14.82
N LYS A 287 -14.09 10.06 15.72
CA LYS A 287 -13.82 9.98 17.16
C LYS A 287 -14.21 8.58 17.61
N ILE A 288 -13.25 7.66 17.65
CA ILE A 288 -13.48 6.31 18.14
C ILE A 288 -13.74 6.35 19.65
N SER A 289 -14.83 5.72 20.07
CA SER A 289 -15.17 5.50 21.46
C SER A 289 -15.66 4.08 21.69
N LEU A 290 -15.67 3.66 22.95
CA LEU A 290 -16.19 2.37 23.37
C LEU A 290 -17.66 2.14 22.94
N ASP A 291 -18.46 3.21 22.88
CA ASP A 291 -19.88 3.14 22.52
C ASP A 291 -20.08 2.72 21.05
N ASP A 292 -19.07 2.93 20.19
CA ASP A 292 -19.09 2.59 18.76
C ASP A 292 -18.79 1.11 18.49
N LEU A 293 -18.31 0.36 19.50
CA LEU A 293 -18.00 -1.05 19.36
C LEU A 293 -19.25 -1.92 19.54
N GLU A 294 -19.52 -2.82 18.60
CA GLU A 294 -20.54 -3.86 18.78
C GLU A 294 -19.93 -5.13 19.37
N LEU A 295 -20.61 -5.73 20.35
CA LEU A 295 -20.25 -7.07 20.84
C LEU A 295 -20.78 -8.08 19.82
N THR A 296 -19.94 -8.46 18.86
CA THR A 296 -20.15 -9.65 18.03
C THR A 296 -19.85 -10.93 18.80
#